data_AF-A0A812V035-F1
#
_entry.id   AF-A0A812V035-F1
#
_cell.length_a   1.000
_cell.length_b   1.000
_cell.length_c   1.000
_cell.angle_alpha   90.00
_cell.angle_beta   90.00
_cell.angle_gamma   90.00
#
_symmetry.space_group_name_H-M   'P 1'
#
loop_
_entity.id
_entity.type
_entity.pdbx_description
1 polymer ?
#
loop_
_entity_poly.entity_id
_entity_poly.type
_entity_poly.pdbx_seq_one_letter_code
_entity_poly.pdbx_strand_id
1 'polypeptide(L)'
;SVLQKCVKDNSQVLINCRNNRKILARVKAFDRHSNMVLENVREMWTETPHGGKKKAKPVNKDRFISKMFLRGDSVILVLRNPKLAAQRVVLLAAV
;
A
#
# COMPACT_ATOMS: atom_id res chain seq x y z
N SER A 1 16.10 -5.50 -7.40
CA SER A 1 15.23 -5.42 -6.21
C SER A 1 13.75 -5.45 -6.61
N VAL A 2 12.86 -5.97 -5.75
CA VAL A 2 11.39 -5.95 -5.97
C VAL A 2 10.89 -4.53 -6.22
N LEU A 3 11.39 -3.54 -5.48
CA LEU A 3 11.03 -2.12 -5.62
C LEU A 3 11.39 -1.55 -6.99
N GLN A 4 12.54 -1.92 -7.56
CA GLN A 4 12.93 -1.49 -8.91
C GLN A 4 11.95 -1.99 -9.97
N LYS A 5 11.50 -3.25 -9.86
CA LYS A 5 10.47 -3.80 -10.76
C LYS A 5 9.15 -3.06 -10.57
N CYS A 6 8.79 -2.71 -9.33
CA CYS A 6 7.57 -1.95 -9.06
C CYS A 6 7.57 -0.56 -9.71
N VAL A 7 8.69 0.16 -9.67
CA VAL A 7 8.83 1.48 -10.30
C VAL A 7 8.75 1.37 -11.82
N LYS A 8 9.50 0.43 -12.41
CA LYS A 8 9.52 0.22 -13.88
C LYS A 8 8.14 -0.17 -14.42
N ASP A 9 7.48 -1.11 -13.77
CA ASP A 9 6.19 -1.64 -14.23
C ASP A 9 5.01 -0.78 -13.73
N ASN A 10 5.30 0.31 -13.02
CA ASN A 10 4.32 1.16 -12.34
C ASN A 10 3.31 0.34 -11.52
N SER A 11 3.74 -0.78 -10.93
CA SER A 11 2.85 -1.75 -10.30
C SER A 11 2.41 -1.28 -8.91
N GLN A 12 1.18 -1.61 -8.55
CA GLN A 12 0.66 -1.32 -7.22
C GLN A 12 1.41 -2.14 -6.15
N VAL A 13 1.65 -1.53 -4.99
CA VAL A 13 2.29 -2.16 -3.84
C VAL A 13 1.42 -1.99 -2.60
N LEU A 14 1.47 -2.99 -1.73
CA LEU A 14 0.94 -2.94 -0.37
C LEU A 14 2.13 -2.84 0.60
N ILE A 15 2.16 -1.79 1.40
CA ILE A 15 3.22 -1.50 2.36
C ILE A 15 2.63 -1.60 3.77
N ASN A 16 3.21 -2.44 4.62
CA ASN A 16 2.85 -2.53 6.03
C ASN A 16 3.78 -1.62 6.84
N CYS A 17 3.21 -0.65 7.55
CA CYS A 17 3.95 0.32 8.34
C CYS A 17 4.00 -0.06 9.83
N ARG A 18 5.01 0.45 10.56
CA ARG A 18 5.22 0.19 11.99
C ARG A 18 4.09 0.67 12.90
N ASN A 19 3.33 1.66 12.46
CA ASN A 19 2.18 2.21 13.18
C ASN A 19 0.87 1.40 12.98
N ASN A 20 0.97 0.13 12.57
CA ASN A 20 -0.17 -0.74 12.22
C ASN A 20 -1.07 -0.19 11.11
N ARG A 21 -0.55 0.71 10.27
CA ARG A 21 -1.25 1.22 9.10
C ARG A 21 -0.77 0.50 7.85
N LYS A 22 -1.70 0.26 6.92
CA LYS A 22 -1.43 -0.36 5.63
C LYS A 22 -1.57 0.69 4.54
N ILE A 23 -0.60 0.77 3.65
CA ILE A 23 -0.58 1.73 2.56
C ILE A 23 -0.65 0.96 1.24
N LEU A 24 -1.65 1.24 0.44
CA LEU A 24 -1.77 0.75 -0.92
C LEU A 24 -1.42 1.91 -1.87
N ALA A 25 -0.33 1.79 -2.62
CA ALA A 25 0.19 2.92 -3.42
C ALA A 25 0.94 2.44 -4.67
N ARG A 26 1.39 3.39 -5.49
CA ARG A 26 2.39 3.16 -6.53
C ARG A 26 3.68 3.88 -6.16
N VAL A 27 4.81 3.18 -6.24
CA VAL A 27 6.13 3.76 -5.94
C VAL A 27 6.65 4.47 -7.19
N LYS A 28 7.03 5.74 -7.05
CA LYS A 28 7.67 6.52 -8.13
C LYS A 28 9.19 6.54 -8.02
N ALA A 29 9.69 6.64 -6.80
CA ALA A 29 11.13 6.60 -6.52
C ALA A 29 11.36 5.95 -5.16
N PHE A 30 12.54 5.36 -5.00
CA PHE A 30 13.00 4.83 -3.71
C PHE A 30 14.51 5.03 -3.59
N ASP A 31 15.02 4.99 -2.36
CA ASP A 31 16.45 5.06 -2.07
C ASP A 31 16.98 3.83 -1.32
N ARG A 32 18.25 3.87 -0.90
CA ARG A 32 18.92 2.79 -0.17
C ARG A 32 18.31 2.48 1.21
N HIS A 33 17.67 3.47 1.83
CA HIS A 33 17.04 3.33 3.14
C HIS A 33 15.60 2.87 3.04
N SER A 34 15.10 2.62 1.82
CA SER A 34 13.68 2.39 1.54
C SER A 34 12.81 3.61 1.85
N ASN A 35 13.37 4.82 1.80
CA ASN A 35 12.53 6.01 1.64
C ASN A 35 11.84 5.93 0.28
N MET A 36 10.56 6.28 0.21
CA MET A 36 9.76 6.14 -1.00
C MET A 36 8.95 7.39 -1.30
N VAL A 37 8.93 7.76 -2.58
CA VAL A 37 7.95 8.70 -3.12
C VAL A 37 6.79 7.88 -3.68
N LEU A 38 5.60 8.11 -3.13
CA LEU A 38 4.39 7.37 -3.43
C LEU A 38 3.36 8.27 -4.12
N GLU A 39 2.60 7.69 -5.03
CA GLU A 39 1.44 8.31 -5.68
C GLU A 39 0.20 7.43 -5.60
N ASN A 40 -0.97 8.06 -5.68
CA ASN A 40 -2.28 7.40 -5.59
C ASN A 40 -2.38 6.53 -4.33
N VAL A 41 -2.08 7.16 -3.20
CA VAL A 41 -1.90 6.49 -1.92
C VAL A 41 -3.25 6.33 -1.24
N ARG A 42 -3.60 5.09 -0.89
CA ARG A 42 -4.70 4.77 -0.01
C ARG A 42 -4.14 4.21 1.29
N GLU A 43 -4.26 4.97 2.36
CA GLU A 43 -3.87 4.52 3.69
C GLU A 43 -5.10 3.98 4.42
N MET A 44 -4.94 2.80 5.02
CA MET A 44 -6.00 2.05 5.66
C MET A 44 -5.57 1.71 7.08
N TRP A 45 -6.44 1.97 8.05
CA TRP A 45 -6.25 1.57 9.44
C TRP A 45 -7.57 1.17 10.07
N THR A 46 -7.49 0.42 11.16
CA THR A 46 -8.67 0.05 11.95
C THR A 46 -8.66 0.86 13.22
N GLU A 47 -9.77 1.53 13.51
CA GLU A 47 -9.97 2.27 14.74
C GLU A 47 -10.91 1.47 15.64
N THR A 48 -10.50 1.28 16.90
CA THR A 48 -11.34 0.64 17.91
C THR A 48 -11.85 1.75 18.84
N PRO A 49 -13.15 2.08 18.79
CA PRO A 49 -13.70 3.16 19.61
C PRO A 49 -13.52 2.82 21.10
N HIS A 50 -12.79 3.67 21.83
CA HIS A 50 -12.66 3.58 23.28
C HIS A 50 -13.69 4.50 23.92
N GLY A 51 -14.93 4.04 24.04
CA GLY A 51 -15.99 4.85 24.63
C GLY A 51 -17.37 4.19 24.53
N GLY A 52 -17.74 3.44 25.58
CA GLY A 52 -19.07 2.86 25.73
C GLY A 52 -19.06 1.52 26.46
N LYS A 53 -20.04 1.26 27.32
CA LYS A 53 -20.21 0.04 28.15
C LYS A 53 -20.28 -1.29 27.37
N LYS A 54 -20.09 -1.30 26.04
CA LYS A 54 -20.03 -2.49 25.19
C LYS A 54 -18.81 -2.39 24.27
N LYS A 55 -18.05 -3.49 24.11
CA LYS A 55 -16.92 -3.59 23.17
C LYS A 55 -17.36 -3.13 21.77
N ALA A 56 -16.92 -1.94 21.37
CA ALA A 56 -17.28 -1.37 20.08
C ALA A 56 -16.61 -2.16 18.94
N LYS A 57 -17.32 -2.35 17.83
CA LYS A 57 -16.79 -3.08 16.68
C LYS A 57 -15.62 -2.29 16.06
N PRO A 58 -14.56 -2.96 15.60
CA PRO A 58 -13.48 -2.31 14.88
C PRO A 58 -14.02 -1.68 13.59
N VAL A 59 -13.72 -0.40 13.36
CA VAL A 59 -14.14 0.33 12.16
C VAL A 59 -12.94 0.55 11.26
N ASN A 60 -13.04 0.12 10.01
CA ASN A 60 -12.00 0.37 9.02
C ASN A 60 -12.17 1.79 8.47
N LYS A 61 -11.09 2.58 8.54
CA LYS A 61 -10.99 3.90 7.95
C LYS A 61 -9.98 3.88 6.83
N ASP A 62 -10.24 4.68 5.81
CA ASP A 62 -9.32 4.95 4.73
C ASP A 62 -9.21 6.44 4.43
N ARG A 63 -8.01 6.85 3.99
CA ARG A 63 -7.79 8.17 3.41
C ARG A 63 -7.05 8.06 2.09
N PHE A 64 -7.38 8.97 1.19
CA PHE A 64 -6.69 9.11 -0.09
C PHE A 64 -5.73 10.29 -0.06
N ILE A 65 -4.51 10.07 -0.55
CA ILE A 65 -3.46 11.08 -0.64
C ILE A 65 -2.85 10.99 -2.06
N SER A 66 -2.87 12.10 -2.79
CA SER A 66 -2.41 12.12 -4.19
C SER A 66 -0.92 11.83 -4.32
N LYS A 67 -0.09 12.45 -3.46
CA LYS A 67 1.37 12.28 -3.40
C LYS A 67 1.83 12.24 -1.96
N MET A 68 2.73 11.34 -1.61
CA MET A 68 3.23 11.18 -0.24
C MET A 68 4.70 10.76 -0.24
N PHE A 69 5.49 11.34 0.66
CA PHE A 69 6.82 10.83 0.99
C PHE A 69 6.72 9.91 2.21
N LEU A 70 7.22 8.68 2.09
CA LEU A 70 7.29 7.71 3.18
C LEU A 70 8.75 7.47 3.56
N ARG A 71 9.05 7.64 4.84
CA ARG A 71 10.38 7.35 5.39
C ARG A 71 10.58 5.84 5.58
N GLY A 72 11.76 5.34 5.24
CA GLY A 72 12.08 3.92 5.24
C GLY A 72 12.06 3.25 6.62
N ASP A 73 12.37 3.99 7.68
CA ASP A 73 12.31 3.49 9.07
C ASP A 73 10.91 2.98 9.46
N SER A 74 9.86 3.55 8.85
CA SER A 74 8.47 3.19 9.10
C SER A 74 8.01 1.94 8.36
N VAL A 75 8.78 1.46 7.38
CA VAL A 75 8.41 0.32 6.52
C VAL A 75 8.83 -0.98 7.18
N ILE A 76 7.88 -1.91 7.33
CA ILE A 76 8.17 -3.28 7.81
C ILE A 76 8.25 -4.25 6.63
N LEU A 77 7.23 -4.22 5.77
CA LEU A 77 7.07 -5.18 4.68
C LEU A 77 6.52 -4.48 3.44
N VAL A 78 7.07 -4.84 2.28
CA VAL A 78 6.57 -4.41 0.98
C VAL A 78 6.14 -5.63 0.17
N LEU A 79 4.87 -5.65 -0.22
CA LEU A 79 4.30 -6.68 -1.08
C LEU A 79 3.96 -6.06 -2.43
N ARG A 80 4.51 -6.64 -3.49
CA ARG A 80 4.17 -6.26 -4.86
C ARG A 80 2.86 -6.94 -5.26
N ASN A 81 1.94 -6.16 -5.84
CA ASN A 81 0.71 -6.71 -6.37
C ASN A 81 0.97 -7.33 -7.77
N PRO A 82 0.70 -8.64 -7.99
CA PRO A 82 0.95 -9.30 -9.26
C PRO A 82 -0.05 -8.96 -10.37
N LYS A 83 -0.99 -8.01 -10.16
CA LYS A 83 -2.16 -7.73 -11.04
C LYS A 83 -1.93 -7.66 -12.56
N LEU A 84 -0.72 -7.35 -13.04
CA LEU A 84 -0.38 -7.40 -14.47
C LEU A 84 -0.28 -8.83 -15.05
N ALA A 85 0.06 -9.84 -14.25
CA ALA A 85 0.07 -11.23 -14.68
C ALA A 85 -1.34 -11.83 -14.76
N ALA A 86 -2.22 -11.48 -13.81
CA ALA A 86 -3.58 -12.02 -13.74
C ALA A 86 -4.50 -11.42 -14.82
N GLN A 87 -4.39 -10.12 -15.14
CA GLN A 87 -5.26 -9.50 -16.14
C GLN A 87 -4.90 -9.87 -17.59
N ARG A 88 -3.63 -10.17 -17.90
CA ARG A 88 -3.25 -10.64 -19.25
C ARG A 88 -3.86 -11.98 -19.60
N VAL A 89 -3.94 -12.91 -18.64
CA VAL A 89 -4.57 -14.22 -18.84
C VAL A 89 -6.08 -14.07 -19.06
N VAL A 90 -6.75 -13.21 -18.29
CA VAL A 90 -8.19 -12.99 -18.42
C VAL A 90 -8.55 -12.27 -19.73
N LEU A 91 -7.73 -11.32 -20.19
CA LEU A 91 -7.98 -10.61 -21.44
C LEU A 91 -7.71 -11.49 -22.69
N LEU A 92 -6.69 -12.35 -22.65
CA LEU A 92 -6.42 -13.33 -23.72
C LEU A 92 -7.47 -14.46 -23.79
N ALA A 93 -8.12 -14.80 -22.68
CA ALA A 93 -9.21 -15.77 -22.65
C ALA A 93 -10.57 -15.17 -23.07
N ALA A 94 -10.64 -13.85 -23.28
CA ALA A 94 -11.85 -13.12 -23.68
C ALA A 94 -11.81 -12.61 -25.13
N VAL A 95 -10.80 -13.05 -25.92
CA VAL A 95 -10.69 -12.82 -27.37
C VAL A 95 -10.77 -14.15 -28.09
#